data_AF-A0A3Q2XIN3-F1
#
_entry.id   AF-A0A3Q2XIN3-F1
#
_cell.length_a   1.000
_cell.length_b   1.000
_cell.length_c   1.000
_cell.angle_alpha   90.00
_cell.angle_beta   90.00
_cell.angle_gamma   90.00
#
_symmetry.space_group_name_H-M   'P 1'
#
loop_
_entity.id
_entity.type
_entity.pdbx_description
1 polymer ?
#
loop_
_entity_poly.entity_id
_entity_poly.type
_entity_poly.pdbx_seq_one_letter_code
_entity_poly.pdbx_strand_id
1 'polypeptide(L)'
;MDPIATAIHALSRIGHGLWLDPTVKGLALRSVNSSQSAYVCFSFSPMFFHNYSLASAQASESIKCKLQIKSLLPLFRCLTSIERNVERCQISFSPHKDTVMIQFVCRHGITKTHNIYYQESGALQAVFDSHLCSNVLKGPARQALLSVCALNIYLSIYLSIYLSIYLSIYLSI
;
A
#
# COMPACT_ATOMS: atom_id res chain seq x y z
N MET A 1 -7.85 10.62 9.78
CA MET A 1 -6.90 9.94 8.87
C MET A 1 -6.66 8.54 9.34
N ASP A 2 -7.35 7.59 8.72
CA ASP A 2 -7.19 6.16 8.99
C ASP A 2 -5.85 5.64 8.43
N PRO A 3 -4.88 5.24 9.28
CA PRO A 3 -3.53 4.89 8.84
C PRO A 3 -3.49 3.74 7.83
N ILE A 4 -4.40 2.76 7.95
CA ILE A 4 -4.54 1.65 7.00
C ILE A 4 -4.98 2.16 5.63
N ALA A 5 -5.97 3.06 5.57
CA ALA A 5 -6.44 3.63 4.32
C ALA A 5 -5.33 4.42 3.62
N THR A 6 -4.58 5.24 4.38
CA THR A 6 -3.41 5.96 3.86
C THR A 6 -2.34 5.00 3.33
N ALA A 7 -2.06 3.91 4.03
CA ALA A 7 -1.10 2.89 3.58
C ALA A 7 -1.55 2.21 2.27
N ILE A 8 -2.83 1.81 2.15
CA ILE A 8 -3.38 1.22 0.92
C ILE A 8 -3.29 2.22 -0.24
N HIS A 9 -3.61 3.49 0.00
CA HIS A 9 -3.45 4.54 -1.01
C HIS A 9 -1.99 4.70 -1.44
N ALA A 10 -1.04 4.71 -0.51
CA ALA A 10 0.38 4.79 -0.83
C ALA A 10 0.86 3.59 -1.66
N LEU A 11 0.48 2.36 -1.27
CA LEU A 11 0.82 1.13 -1.99
C LEU A 11 0.26 1.12 -3.42
N SER A 12 -0.91 1.70 -3.63
CA SER A 12 -1.54 1.78 -4.97
C SER A 12 -0.78 2.62 -5.99
N ARG A 13 0.13 3.49 -5.52
CA ARG A 13 1.01 4.29 -6.38
C ARG A 13 2.19 3.49 -6.93
N ILE A 14 2.45 2.31 -6.36
CA ILE A 14 3.66 1.52 -6.64
C ILE A 14 3.31 0.25 -7.39
N GLY A 15 2.32 -0.50 -6.91
CA GLY A 15 1.96 -1.80 -7.46
C GLY A 15 0.46 -1.98 -7.63
N HIS A 16 0.09 -3.00 -8.42
CA HIS A 16 -1.31 -3.38 -8.62
C HIS A 16 -1.77 -4.48 -7.65
N GLY A 17 -0.84 -5.29 -7.15
CA GLY A 17 -1.11 -6.31 -6.12
C GLY A 17 -0.87 -5.77 -4.72
N LEU A 18 -1.76 -6.12 -3.79
CA LEU A 18 -1.59 -5.93 -2.36
C LEU A 18 -1.53 -7.31 -1.70
N TRP A 19 -0.47 -7.58 -0.95
CA TRP A 19 -0.39 -8.77 -0.11
C TRP A 19 -0.79 -8.40 1.32
N LEU A 20 -1.77 -9.14 1.85
CA LEU A 20 -2.20 -9.08 3.24
C LEU A 20 -1.58 -10.26 3.99
N ASP A 21 -0.52 -9.99 4.74
CA ASP A 21 0.23 -11.00 5.46
C ASP A 21 0.02 -10.83 6.98
N PRO A 22 -0.96 -11.52 7.58
CA PRO A 22 -1.11 -11.54 9.03
C PRO A 22 -0.02 -12.42 9.67
N THR A 23 0.67 -11.88 10.68
CA THR A 23 1.78 -12.54 11.38
C THR A 23 1.63 -12.39 12.88
N VAL A 24 2.40 -13.16 13.66
CA VAL A 24 2.47 -12.96 15.13
C VAL A 24 2.95 -11.55 15.52
N LYS A 25 3.69 -10.87 14.64
CA LYS A 25 4.15 -9.48 14.84
C LYS A 25 3.14 -8.44 14.35
N GLY A 26 1.94 -8.86 13.96
CA GLY A 26 0.86 -8.01 13.44
C GLY A 26 0.60 -8.18 11.95
N LEU A 27 -0.02 -7.19 11.32
CA LEU A 27 -0.41 -7.23 9.91
C LEU A 27 0.59 -6.48 9.03
N ALA A 28 1.15 -7.17 8.04
CA ALA A 28 1.98 -6.55 7.00
C ALA A 28 1.18 -6.35 5.71
N LEU A 29 1.22 -5.13 5.18
CA LEU A 29 0.71 -4.75 3.87
C LEU A 29 1.89 -4.61 2.92
N ARG A 30 1.98 -5.42 1.87
CA ARG A 30 3.12 -5.42 0.95
C ARG A 30 2.68 -5.18 -0.49
N SER A 31 3.55 -4.55 -1.27
CA SER A 31 3.36 -4.39 -2.71
C SER A 31 4.70 -4.33 -3.43
N VAL A 32 4.70 -4.76 -4.69
CA VAL A 32 5.80 -4.58 -5.64
C VAL A 32 5.30 -3.92 -6.91
N ASN A 33 6.17 -3.14 -7.54
CA ASN A 33 5.90 -2.66 -8.89
C ASN A 33 5.93 -3.79 -9.93
N SER A 34 5.47 -3.51 -11.14
CA SER A 34 5.38 -4.50 -12.22
C SER A 34 6.73 -5.09 -12.62
N SER A 35 7.82 -4.33 -12.51
CA SER A 35 9.18 -4.79 -12.80
C SER A 35 9.89 -5.44 -11.61
N GLN A 36 9.22 -5.61 -10.47
CA GLN A 36 9.77 -6.19 -9.24
C GLN A 36 11.04 -5.50 -8.71
N SER A 37 11.27 -4.26 -9.10
CA SER A 37 12.43 -3.45 -8.71
C SER A 37 12.15 -2.52 -7.52
N ALA A 38 10.88 -2.27 -7.21
CA ALA A 38 10.48 -1.47 -6.07
C ALA A 38 9.55 -2.30 -5.17
N TYR A 39 9.92 -2.42 -3.91
CA TYR A 39 9.16 -3.12 -2.87
C TYR A 39 8.77 -2.14 -1.77
N VAL A 40 7.53 -2.23 -1.30
CA VAL A 40 7.07 -1.46 -0.13
C VAL A 40 6.31 -2.36 0.82
N CYS A 41 6.57 -2.15 2.12
CA CYS A 41 5.95 -2.85 3.22
C CYS A 41 5.55 -1.86 4.31
N PHE A 42 4.27 -1.88 4.69
CA PHE A 42 3.79 -1.26 5.92
C PHE A 42 3.49 -2.37 6.93
N SER A 43 4.04 -2.28 8.14
CA SER A 43 3.81 -3.26 9.20
C SER A 43 3.08 -2.61 10.37
N PHE A 44 1.91 -3.13 10.72
CA PHE A 44 1.10 -2.68 11.84
C PHE A 44 1.20 -3.69 12.98
N SER A 45 1.72 -3.26 14.14
CA SER A 45 1.81 -4.07 15.35
C SER A 45 0.42 -4.54 15.83
N PRO A 46 0.27 -5.68 16.54
CA PRO A 46 -1.01 -6.09 17.10
C PRO A 46 -1.63 -5.00 18.00
N MET A 47 -0.79 -4.21 18.68
CA MET A 47 -1.20 -3.08 19.54
C MET A 47 -1.83 -1.91 18.76
N PHE A 48 -1.68 -1.87 17.44
CA PHE A 48 -2.37 -0.90 16.59
C PHE A 48 -3.88 -1.19 16.51
N PHE A 49 -4.28 -2.45 16.67
CA PHE A 49 -5.65 -2.89 16.51
C PHE A 49 -6.36 -2.94 17.86
N HIS A 50 -7.66 -2.64 17.87
CA HIS A 50 -8.48 -2.85 19.07
C HIS A 50 -8.54 -4.34 19.43
N ASN A 51 -8.73 -5.18 18.41
CA ASN A 51 -8.67 -6.64 18.52
C ASN A 51 -7.86 -7.19 17.35
N TYR A 52 -6.88 -8.05 17.65
CA TYR A 52 -6.11 -8.78 16.67
C TYR A 52 -6.10 -10.26 17.04
N SER A 53 -6.77 -11.08 16.25
CA SER A 53 -6.79 -12.54 16.43
C SER A 53 -6.23 -13.20 15.19
N LEU A 54 -5.14 -13.93 15.35
CA LEU A 54 -4.66 -14.86 14.34
C LEU A 54 -5.28 -16.22 14.65
N ALA A 55 -5.99 -16.82 13.70
CA ALA A 55 -6.52 -18.18 13.89
C ALA A 55 -5.34 -19.15 14.02
N SER A 56 -4.97 -19.47 15.26
CA SER A 56 -3.86 -20.35 15.59
C SER A 56 -4.34 -21.79 15.54
N ALA A 57 -4.06 -22.50 14.44
CA ALA A 57 -3.93 -23.95 14.44
C ALA A 57 -3.27 -24.44 13.13
N GLN A 58 -2.02 -24.90 13.23
CA GLN A 58 -1.36 -25.87 12.33
C GLN A 58 -0.81 -25.44 10.96
N ALA A 59 -0.95 -24.21 10.48
CA ALA A 59 -0.30 -23.83 9.22
C ALA A 59 1.03 -23.11 9.46
N SER A 60 2.13 -23.78 9.15
CA SER A 60 3.43 -23.19 8.79
C SER A 60 3.35 -22.26 7.57
N GLU A 61 2.15 -21.95 7.10
CA GLU A 61 1.88 -21.15 5.92
C GLU A 61 1.09 -19.92 6.37
N SER A 62 1.80 -18.80 6.53
CA SER A 62 1.20 -17.47 6.57
C SER A 62 0.12 -17.38 5.49
N ILE A 63 -1.11 -16.97 5.80
CA ILE A 63 -2.15 -16.77 4.78
C ILE A 63 -1.61 -15.81 3.72
N LYS A 64 -1.32 -16.32 2.53
CA LYS A 64 -0.67 -15.54 1.46
C LYS A 64 -1.74 -14.97 0.54
N CYS A 65 -2.42 -13.95 1.04
CA CYS A 65 -3.57 -13.35 0.38
C CYS A 65 -3.11 -12.20 -0.52
N LYS A 66 -3.15 -12.40 -1.85
CA LYS A 66 -2.93 -11.34 -2.83
C LYS A 66 -4.25 -10.78 -3.33
N LEU A 67 -4.49 -9.51 -3.04
CA LEU A 67 -5.64 -8.73 -3.49
C LEU A 67 -5.26 -7.82 -4.65
N GLN A 68 -6.26 -7.52 -5.49
CA GLN A 68 -6.16 -6.44 -6.47
C GLN A 68 -6.38 -5.11 -5.75
N ILE A 69 -5.36 -4.25 -5.71
CA ILE A 69 -5.42 -2.99 -4.92
C ILE A 69 -6.51 -2.04 -5.44
N LYS A 70 -6.80 -2.10 -6.75
CA LYS A 70 -7.87 -1.32 -7.38
C LYS A 70 -9.26 -1.69 -6.86
N SER A 71 -9.47 -2.91 -6.36
CA SER A 71 -10.72 -3.34 -5.73
C SER A 71 -10.87 -2.79 -4.30
N LEU A 72 -9.77 -2.43 -3.65
CA LEU A 72 -9.75 -1.87 -2.30
C LEU A 72 -9.89 -0.35 -2.28
N LEU A 73 -9.32 0.35 -3.28
CA LEU A 73 -9.36 1.82 -3.33
C LEU A 73 -10.78 2.42 -3.21
N PRO A 74 -11.83 1.87 -3.85
CA PRO A 74 -13.20 2.36 -3.69
C PRO A 74 -13.75 2.18 -2.26
N LEU A 75 -13.31 1.13 -1.56
CA LEU A 75 -13.77 0.81 -0.20
C LEU A 75 -13.21 1.78 0.83
N PHE A 76 -12.00 2.26 0.59
CA PHE A 76 -11.34 3.29 1.39
C PHE A 76 -11.47 4.68 0.76
N ARG A 77 -12.40 4.86 -0.19
CA ARG A 77 -12.56 6.11 -0.93
C ARG A 77 -13.14 7.20 -0.04
N CYS A 78 -12.46 8.34 -0.06
CA CYS A 78 -12.80 9.57 0.66
C CYS A 78 -12.43 9.50 2.15
N LEU A 79 -11.16 9.88 2.42
CA LEU A 79 -10.61 10.26 3.73
C LEU A 79 -11.47 11.33 4.47
N THR A 80 -12.47 11.94 3.82
CA THR A 80 -13.33 12.95 4.45
C THR A 80 -14.78 12.52 4.66
N SER A 81 -15.28 11.48 3.98
CA SER A 81 -16.68 11.02 4.08
C SER A 81 -16.82 9.67 4.80
N ILE A 82 -15.89 8.74 4.58
CA ILE A 82 -15.82 7.47 5.32
C ILE A 82 -15.39 7.75 6.77
N GLU A 83 -14.37 8.57 6.98
CA GLU A 83 -13.87 8.94 8.31
C GLU A 83 -14.93 9.59 9.22
N ARG A 84 -15.91 10.30 8.64
CA ARG A 84 -16.96 10.97 9.44
C ARG A 84 -18.06 10.02 9.89
N ASN A 85 -18.23 8.89 9.22
CA ASN A 85 -19.35 7.98 9.47
C ASN A 85 -18.90 6.63 10.01
N VAL A 86 -17.68 6.17 9.72
CA VAL A 86 -17.17 4.87 10.19
C VAL A 86 -16.63 5.01 11.61
N GLU A 87 -17.12 4.15 12.49
CA GLU A 87 -16.65 4.01 13.87
C GLU A 87 -15.60 2.91 14.00
N ARG A 88 -15.79 1.78 13.28
CA ARG A 88 -14.88 0.63 13.32
C ARG A 88 -14.77 -0.03 11.94
N CYS A 89 -13.58 -0.50 11.61
CA CYS A 89 -13.31 -1.36 10.45
C CYS A 89 -12.83 -2.73 10.95
N GLN A 90 -13.44 -3.79 10.44
CA GLN A 90 -13.06 -5.16 10.73
C GLN A 90 -12.65 -5.85 9.43
N ILE A 91 -11.49 -6.50 9.46
CA ILE A 91 -10.97 -7.28 8.35
C ILE A 91 -10.90 -8.72 8.82
N SER A 92 -11.59 -9.62 8.13
CA SER A 92 -11.59 -11.05 8.43
C SER A 92 -11.29 -11.87 7.19
N PHE A 93 -10.51 -12.93 7.38
CA PHE A 93 -10.16 -13.87 6.32
C PHE A 93 -11.12 -15.06 6.40
N SER A 94 -11.78 -15.36 5.29
CA SER A 94 -12.64 -16.53 5.18
C SER A 94 -11.98 -17.56 4.25
N PRO A 95 -11.23 -18.53 4.80
CA PRO A 95 -10.50 -19.52 3.99
C PRO A 95 -11.43 -20.43 3.19
N HIS A 96 -12.67 -20.64 3.65
CA HIS A 96 -13.64 -21.48 2.95
C HIS A 96 -14.22 -20.84 1.68
N LYS A 97 -14.03 -19.53 1.49
CA LYS A 97 -14.66 -18.76 0.40
C LYS A 97 -13.66 -18.01 -0.45
N ASP A 98 -12.36 -18.15 -0.20
CA ASP A 98 -11.28 -17.37 -0.82
C ASP A 98 -11.57 -15.86 -0.85
N THR A 99 -12.21 -15.37 0.20
CA THR A 99 -12.60 -13.96 0.34
C THR A 99 -12.04 -13.34 1.60
N VAL A 100 -11.60 -12.10 1.46
CA VAL A 100 -11.38 -11.19 2.57
C VAL A 100 -12.65 -10.37 2.74
N MET A 101 -13.23 -10.44 3.93
CA MET A 101 -14.37 -9.62 4.30
C MET A 101 -13.87 -8.36 4.99
N ILE A 102 -14.26 -7.21 4.45
CA ILE A 102 -14.03 -5.89 5.04
C ILE A 102 -15.38 -5.33 5.45
N GLN A 103 -15.56 -5.12 6.75
CA GLN A 103 -16.79 -4.63 7.34
C GLN A 103 -16.56 -3.27 7.98
N PHE A 104 -17.33 -2.28 7.54
CA PHE A 104 -17.36 -0.95 8.14
C PHE A 104 -18.61 -0.83 9.01
N VAL A 105 -18.40 -0.63 10.31
CA VAL A 105 -19.45 -0.28 11.26
C VAL A 105 -19.52 1.24 11.30
N CYS A 106 -20.65 1.79 10.85
CA CYS A 106 -20.91 3.21 10.78
C CYS A 106 -21.84 3.67 11.90
N ARG A 107 -21.92 4.99 12.09
CA ARG A 107 -22.90 5.65 12.95
C ARG A 107 -24.32 5.19 12.63
N HIS A 108 -25.18 5.24 13.64
CA HIS A 108 -26.59 4.84 13.57
C HIS A 108 -26.79 3.34 13.27
N GLY A 109 -25.80 2.49 13.61
CA GLY A 109 -25.90 1.03 13.49
C GLY A 109 -25.80 0.50 12.05
N ILE A 110 -25.44 1.35 11.08
CA ILE A 110 -25.30 0.94 9.68
C ILE A 110 -24.02 0.12 9.53
N THR A 111 -24.13 -1.09 8.99
CA THR A 111 -22.98 -1.94 8.68
C THR A 111 -22.84 -2.12 7.18
N LYS A 112 -21.66 -1.82 6.62
CA LYS A 112 -21.34 -2.06 5.20
C LYS A 112 -20.31 -3.18 5.10
N THR A 113 -20.69 -4.28 4.44
CA THR A 113 -19.83 -5.46 4.28
C THR A 113 -19.41 -5.61 2.83
N HIS A 114 -18.10 -5.78 2.61
CA HIS A 114 -17.49 -5.97 1.30
C HIS A 114 -16.69 -7.25 1.28
N ASN A 115 -17.06 -8.19 0.42
CA ASN A 115 -16.32 -9.43 0.22
C ASN A 115 -15.45 -9.28 -1.02
N ILE A 116 -14.13 -9.47 -0.85
CA ILE A 116 -13.16 -9.31 -1.91
C ILE A 116 -12.47 -10.64 -2.11
N TYR A 117 -12.54 -11.16 -3.33
CA TYR A 117 -11.82 -12.37 -3.69
C TYR A 117 -10.32 -12.10 -3.70
N TYR A 118 -9.56 -13.00 -3.08
CA TYR A 118 -8.10 -12.97 -3.14
C TYR A 118 -7.57 -14.11 -4.00
N GLN A 119 -6.37 -13.91 -4.51
CA GLN A 119 -5.59 -14.94 -5.17
C GLN A 119 -4.56 -15.45 -4.18
N GLU A 120 -4.49 -16.75 -3.99
CA GLU A 120 -3.40 -17.35 -3.25
C GLU A 120 -2.10 -17.15 -4.03
N SER A 121 -1.07 -16.62 -3.36
CA SER A 121 0.18 -16.24 -4.02
C SER A 121 1.38 -16.60 -3.16
N GLY A 122 2.57 -16.74 -3.74
CA GLY A 122 3.79 -16.93 -2.96
C GLY A 122 4.03 -15.76 -1.97
N ALA A 123 4.82 -16.03 -0.92
CA ALA A 123 5.11 -15.00 0.08
C ALA A 123 5.97 -13.94 -0.59
N LEU A 124 5.51 -12.69 -0.60
CA LEU A 124 6.27 -11.59 -1.15
C LEU A 124 7.24 -11.09 -0.08
N GLN A 125 8.49 -11.53 -0.13
CA GLN A 125 9.54 -11.07 0.78
C GLN A 125 10.68 -10.47 -0.03
N ALA A 126 11.00 -9.21 0.24
CA ALA A 126 12.27 -8.62 -0.18
C ALA A 126 13.29 -8.88 0.93
N VAL A 127 14.45 -9.41 0.55
CA VAL A 127 15.61 -9.51 1.44
C VAL A 127 16.39 -8.21 1.28
N PHE A 128 16.36 -7.37 2.31
CA PHE A 128 17.07 -6.10 2.33
C PHE A 128 17.67 -5.86 3.71
N ASP A 129 19.00 -5.89 3.79
CA ASP A 129 19.75 -5.66 5.00
C ASP A 129 20.18 -4.20 5.09
N SER A 130 19.31 -3.37 5.68
CA SER A 130 19.55 -1.94 5.90
C SER A 130 20.83 -1.65 6.69
N HIS A 131 21.27 -2.59 7.52
CA HIS A 131 22.48 -2.50 8.33
C HIS A 131 23.78 -2.59 7.52
N LEU A 132 23.73 -3.18 6.31
CA LEU A 132 24.88 -3.27 5.42
C LEU A 132 25.07 -2.02 4.56
N CYS A 133 24.16 -1.04 4.63
CA CYS A 133 24.27 0.19 3.88
C CYS A 133 25.37 1.08 4.47
N SER A 134 26.37 1.42 3.65
CA SER A 134 27.47 2.33 4.02
C SER A 134 26.99 3.76 4.29
N ASN A 135 25.90 4.18 3.65
CA ASN A 135 25.36 5.52 3.74
C ASN A 135 23.95 5.50 4.33
N VAL A 136 23.71 6.29 5.38
CA VAL A 136 22.40 6.44 6.01
C VAL A 136 22.08 7.93 6.16
N LEU A 137 21.01 8.37 5.49
CA LEU A 137 20.50 9.73 5.57
C LEU A 137 19.16 9.71 6.34
N LYS A 138 19.05 10.54 7.38
CA LYS A 138 17.82 10.69 8.18
C LYS A 138 17.43 12.17 8.21
N GLY A 139 16.14 12.45 8.03
CA GLY A 139 15.63 13.82 8.06
C GLY A 139 14.10 13.88 7.98
N PRO A 140 13.52 15.10 8.06
CA PRO A 140 12.07 15.28 8.00
C PRO A 140 11.52 14.88 6.62
N ALA A 141 10.47 14.06 6.61
CA ALA A 141 9.85 13.58 5.37
C ALA A 141 9.38 14.71 4.44
N ARG A 142 8.89 15.81 5.00
CA ARG A 142 8.46 17.00 4.23
C ARG A 142 9.60 17.61 3.42
N GLN A 143 10.80 17.66 4.01
CA GLN A 143 11.95 18.30 3.37
C GLN A 143 12.51 17.41 2.25
N ALA A 144 12.58 16.10 2.49
CA ALA A 144 12.94 15.12 1.46
C ALA A 144 11.95 15.13 0.28
N LEU A 145 10.65 15.27 0.55
CA LEU A 145 9.63 15.37 -0.49
C LEU A 145 9.85 16.62 -1.36
N LEU A 146 10.06 17.77 -0.74
CA LEU A 146 10.30 19.03 -1.47
C LEU A 146 11.54 18.93 -2.36
N SER A 147 12.64 18.34 -1.86
CA SER A 147 13.85 18.16 -2.67
C SER A 147 13.64 17.23 -3.86
N VAL A 148 12.92 16.12 -3.68
CA VAL A 148 12.62 15.17 -4.77
C VAL A 148 11.71 15.82 -5.81
N CYS A 149 10.68 16.57 -5.37
CA CYS A 149 9.79 17.30 -6.26
C CYS A 149 10.54 18.36 -7.08
N ALA A 150 11.41 19.15 -6.43
CA ALA A 150 12.20 20.18 -7.11
C ALA A 150 13.12 19.56 -8.18
N LEU A 151 13.81 18.46 -7.87
CA LEU A 151 14.65 17.75 -8.82
C LEU A 151 13.85 17.20 -10.01
N ASN A 152 12.67 16.65 -9.75
CA ASN A 152 11.80 16.13 -10.80
C ASN A 152 11.32 17.25 -11.75
N ILE A 153 10.91 18.40 -11.19
CA ILE A 153 10.52 19.58 -11.97
C ILE A 153 11.69 20.12 -12.78
N TYR A 154 12.88 20.22 -12.17
CA TYR A 154 14.08 20.68 -12.87
C TYR A 154 14.39 19.79 -14.07
N LEU A 155 14.38 18.48 -13.87
CA LEU A 155 14.70 17.52 -14.92
C LEU A 155 13.64 17.53 -16.04
N SER A 156 12.35 17.68 -15.70
CA SER A 156 11.29 17.75 -16.71
C SER A 156 11.39 19.02 -17.56
N ILE A 157 11.69 20.17 -16.94
CA ILE A 157 11.93 21.43 -17.65
C ILE A 157 13.15 21.29 -18.55
N TYR A 158 14.27 20.81 -18.03
CA TYR A 158 15.51 20.63 -18.79
C TYR A 158 15.29 19.75 -20.03
N LEU A 159 14.62 18.61 -19.86
CA LEU A 159 14.34 17.69 -20.96
C LEU A 159 13.40 18.31 -22.00
N SER A 160 12.40 19.09 -21.55
CA SER A 160 11.47 19.76 -22.47
C SER A 160 12.17 20.81 -23.34
N ILE A 161 13.09 21.58 -22.77
CA ILE A 161 13.89 22.57 -23.49
C ILE A 161 14.86 21.89 -24.45
N TYR A 162 15.54 20.83 -23.99
CA TYR A 162 16.47 20.09 -24.85
C TYR A 162 15.77 19.51 -26.08
N LEU A 163 14.61 18.88 -25.87
CA LEU A 163 13.83 18.27 -26.95
C LEU A 163 13.26 19.33 -27.90
N SER A 164 12.82 20.49 -27.40
CA SER A 164 12.31 21.57 -28.26
C SER A 164 13.40 22.17 -29.15
N ILE A 165 14.60 22.39 -28.60
CA ILE A 165 15.75 22.88 -29.37
C ILE A 165 16.19 21.84 -30.41
N TYR A 166 16.32 20.57 -30.00
CA TYR A 166 16.72 19.49 -30.90
C TYR A 166 15.73 19.33 -32.06
N LEU A 167 14.43 19.34 -31.76
CA LEU A 167 13.38 19.25 -32.79
C LEU A 167 13.36 20.48 -33.69
N SER A 168 13.59 21.69 -33.15
CA SER A 168 13.67 22.92 -33.94
C SER A 168 14.85 22.90 -34.91
N ILE A 169 16.00 22.37 -34.50
CA ILE A 169 17.18 22.23 -35.38
C ILE A 169 16.89 21.20 -36.48
N TYR A 170 16.32 20.05 -36.11
CA TYR A 170 16.04 18.97 -37.07
C TYR A 170 14.97 19.36 -38.09
N LEU A 171 13.96 20.15 -37.72
CA LEU A 171 12.95 20.68 -38.66
C LEU A 171 13.46 21.84 -39.51
N SER A 172 14.59 22.46 -39.15
CA SER A 172 15.18 23.57 -39.90
C SER A 172 16.20 23.13 -40.96
N ILE A 173 16.40 21.81 -41.10
CA ILE A 173 17.29 21.16 -42.09
C ILE A 173 16.41 20.40 -43.09
#